data_AF-A0A835ID25-F1
#
_entry.id   AF-A0A835ID25-F1
#
_cell.length_a   1.000
_cell.length_b   1.000
_cell.length_c   1.000
_cell.angle_alpha   90.00
_cell.angle_beta   90.00
_cell.angle_gamma   90.00
#
_symmetry.space_group_name_H-M   'P 1'
#
loop_
_entity.id
_entity.type
_entity.pdbx_description
1 polymer ?
#
loop_
_entity_poly.entity_id
_entity_poly.type
_entity_poly.pdbx_seq_one_letter_code
_entity_poly.pdbx_strand_id
1 'polypeptide(L)'
;MRAVETGGCPHAAIREDISINLGPLEELSNLYKADILLCESGGNNLAGDKIPLEGGPGITQADLLVINKTDLASAVGADLAVMERDALRMRDGGPFVF
;
A
#
# COMPACT_ATOMS: atom_id res chain seq x y z
N MET A 1 0.29 -17.33 -4.97
CA MET A 1 0.98 -16.13 -4.49
C MET A 1 2.47 -16.41 -4.57
N ARG A 2 3.24 -15.67 -5.40
CA ARG A 2 4.69 -15.83 -5.53
C ARG A 2 5.32 -14.66 -4.78
N ALA A 3 6.12 -14.96 -3.76
CA ALA A 3 6.80 -13.94 -2.97
C ALA A 3 8.20 -13.68 -3.55
N VAL A 4 8.63 -12.42 -3.48
CA VAL A 4 10.01 -12.01 -3.75
C VAL A 4 10.65 -11.68 -2.41
N GLU A 5 11.70 -12.41 -2.04
CA GLU A 5 12.39 -12.20 -0.77
C GLU A 5 13.33 -10.99 -0.88
N THR A 6 13.07 -9.96 -0.07
CA THR A 6 13.75 -8.65 -0.14
C THR A 6 14.95 -8.52 0.80
N GLY A 7 15.34 -9.59 1.50
CA GLY A 7 16.55 -9.62 2.34
C GLY A 7 16.51 -8.77 3.62
N GLY A 8 15.33 -8.26 4.03
CA GLY A 8 15.14 -7.62 5.34
C GLY A 8 14.77 -6.13 5.32
N CYS A 9 14.85 -5.45 4.17
CA CYS A 9 14.41 -4.06 4.01
C CYS A 9 13.36 -3.94 2.89
N PRO A 10 12.09 -4.30 3.14
CA PRO A 10 11.04 -4.30 2.12
C PRO A 10 10.84 -2.93 1.46
N HIS A 11 11.02 -1.83 2.20
CA HIS A 11 10.89 -0.47 1.64
C HIS A 11 11.97 -0.18 0.59
N ALA A 12 13.20 -0.67 0.78
CA ALA A 12 14.30 -0.43 -0.14
C ALA A 12 14.03 -1.14 -1.47
N ALA A 13 13.51 -2.38 -1.38
CA ALA A 13 13.15 -3.19 -2.53
C ALA A 13 12.01 -2.63 -3.39
N ILE A 14 11.25 -1.65 -2.91
CA ILE A 14 10.18 -0.98 -3.67
C ILE A 14 10.44 0.50 -3.97
N ARG A 15 11.50 1.09 -3.38
CA ARG A 15 11.80 2.54 -3.53
C ARG A 15 13.21 2.82 -4.02
N GLU A 16 14.21 2.14 -3.48
CA GLU A 16 15.62 2.45 -3.75
C GLU A 16 16.20 1.54 -4.84
N ASP A 17 15.87 0.25 -4.80
CA ASP A 17 16.27 -0.72 -5.82
C ASP A 17 15.15 -1.72 -6.08
N ILE A 18 14.44 -1.54 -7.19
CA ILE A 18 13.32 -2.40 -7.59
C ILE A 18 13.74 -3.59 -8.45
N SER A 19 15.04 -3.74 -8.76
CA SER A 19 15.54 -4.71 -9.73
C SER A 19 15.09 -6.14 -9.44
N ILE A 20 15.01 -6.50 -8.16
CA ILE A 20 14.57 -7.81 -7.68
C ILE A 20 13.10 -8.13 -8.02
N ASN A 21 12.26 -7.11 -8.21
CA ASN A 21 10.84 -7.27 -8.55
C ASN A 21 10.59 -7.34 -10.06
N LEU A 22 11.48 -6.76 -10.89
CA LEU A 22 11.25 -6.60 -12.33
C LEU A 22 11.12 -7.93 -13.07
N GLY A 23 12.01 -8.90 -12.81
CA GLY A 23 11.95 -10.21 -13.46
C GLY A 23 10.63 -10.96 -13.21
N PRO A 24 10.21 -11.13 -11.94
CA PRO A 24 8.91 -11.72 -11.63
C PRO A 24 7.71 -10.95 -12.22
N LEU A 25 7.75 -9.61 -12.25
CA LEU A 25 6.68 -8.81 -12.84
C LEU A 25 6.59 -8.98 -14.36
N GLU A 26 7.73 -9.01 -15.06
CA GLU A 26 7.78 -9.24 -16.51
C GLU A 26 7.31 -10.66 -16.87
N GLU A 27 7.70 -11.66 -16.09
CA GLU A 27 7.23 -13.04 -16.24
C GLU A 27 5.70 -13.13 -16.10
N LEU A 28 5.13 -12.50 -15.06
CA LEU A 28 3.68 -12.49 -14.81
C LEU A 28 2.92 -11.70 -15.88
N SER A 29 3.45 -10.55 -16.30
CA SER A 29 2.87 -9.75 -17.39
C SER A 29 2.77 -10.57 -18.67
N ASN A 30 3.85 -11.28 -19.03
CA ASN A 30 3.88 -12.09 -20.25
C ASN A 30 3.03 -13.35 -20.17
N LEU A 31 3.02 -14.03 -19.02
CA LEU A 31 2.27 -15.27 -18.80
C LEU A 31 0.76 -15.05 -18.84
N TYR A 32 0.30 -13.95 -18.26
CA TYR A 32 -1.14 -13.67 -18.11
C TYR A 32 -1.67 -12.57 -19.03
N LYS A 33 -0.81 -11.92 -19.81
CA LYS A 33 -1.16 -10.72 -20.60
C LYS A 33 -1.89 -9.68 -19.73
N ALA A 34 -1.37 -9.46 -18.53
CA ALA A 34 -2.03 -8.65 -17.52
C ALA A 34 -2.00 -7.17 -17.90
N ASP A 35 -3.17 -6.53 -17.90
CA ASP A 35 -3.27 -5.07 -18.10
C ASP A 35 -2.79 -4.29 -16.85
N ILE A 36 -2.94 -4.89 -15.67
CA ILE A 36 -2.58 -4.31 -14.37
C ILE A 36 -1.92 -5.37 -13.48
N LEU A 37 -0.78 -5.02 -12.86
CA LEU A 37 -0.06 -5.84 -11.87
C LEU A 37 -0.01 -5.08 -10.54
N LEU A 38 -0.54 -5.70 -9.48
CA LEU A 38 -0.46 -5.17 -8.12
C LEU A 38 0.75 -5.77 -7.40
N CYS A 39 1.70 -4.92 -7.02
CA CYS A 39 2.88 -5.31 -6.26
C CYS A 39 2.69 -4.92 -4.78
N GLU A 40 2.49 -5.91 -3.91
CA GLU A 40 2.38 -5.68 -2.48
C GLU A 40 3.78 -5.71 -1.85
N SER A 41 4.13 -4.68 -1.09
CA SER A 41 5.39 -4.64 -0.35
C SER A 41 5.25 -5.50 0.90
N GLY A 42 6.21 -6.38 1.20
CA GLY A 42 6.22 -7.14 2.46
C GLY A 42 6.13 -6.19 3.65
N GLY A 43 4.96 -6.09 4.28
CA GLY A 43 4.59 -4.96 5.13
C GLY A 43 5.68 -4.53 6.12
N ASN A 44 6.06 -3.25 6.10
CA ASN A 44 6.90 -2.67 7.13
C ASN A 44 6.07 -2.45 8.41
N ASN A 45 6.61 -2.83 9.58
CA ASN A 45 5.94 -2.71 10.89
C ASN A 45 6.62 -1.69 11.80
N LEU A 46 7.33 -0.70 11.25
CA LEU A 46 7.86 0.40 12.03
C LEU A 46 6.73 1.41 12.32
N ALA A 47 6.18 1.29 13.53
CA ALA A 47 5.50 2.31 14.34
C ALA A 47 4.79 3.48 13.60
N GLY A 48 3.48 3.37 13.38
CA GLY A 48 2.61 4.52 13.09
C GLY A 48 2.17 4.68 11.64
N ASP A 49 2.97 4.26 10.66
CA ASP A 49 2.76 4.60 9.23
C ASP A 49 1.49 4.08 8.52
N LYS A 50 0.62 3.32 9.20
CA LYS A 50 -0.52 2.61 8.56
C LYS A 50 -1.91 3.10 8.96
N ILE A 51 -2.02 4.08 9.86
CA ILE A 51 -3.30 4.75 10.14
C ILE A 51 -3.30 6.15 9.53
N PRO A 52 -4.38 6.58 8.84
CA PRO A 52 -4.45 7.90 8.20
C PRO A 52 -3.98 9.05 9.09
N LEU A 53 -4.25 9.00 10.39
CA LEU A 53 -3.87 10.03 11.36
C LEU A 53 -2.34 10.23 11.54
N GLU A 54 -1.52 9.21 11.29
CA GLU A 54 -0.07 9.26 11.60
C GLU A 54 0.76 9.80 10.44
N GLY A 55 0.19 9.95 9.24
CA GLY A 55 0.83 10.69 8.14
C GLY A 55 2.14 10.08 7.62
N GLY A 56 2.33 8.77 7.77
CA GLY A 56 3.50 8.07 7.24
C GLY A 56 3.64 8.21 5.72
N PRO A 57 4.85 8.05 5.15
CA PRO A 57 5.08 8.19 3.71
C PRO A 57 4.33 7.17 2.85
N GLY A 58 3.87 6.06 3.44
CA GLY A 58 2.95 5.12 2.76
C GLY A 58 1.53 5.68 2.59
N ILE A 59 1.13 6.65 3.42
CA ILE A 59 -0.17 7.31 3.39
C ILE A 59 -0.08 8.63 2.64
N THR A 60 0.93 9.45 2.90
CA THR A 60 1.01 10.82 2.33
C THR A 60 1.50 10.84 0.88
N GLN A 61 2.36 9.90 0.47
CA GLN A 61 2.99 9.92 -0.86
C GLN A 61 2.51 8.86 -1.84
N ALA A 62 1.62 7.94 -1.43
CA ALA A 62 1.11 6.93 -2.36
C ALA A 62 0.27 7.58 -3.46
N ASP A 63 0.40 7.13 -4.71
CA ASP A 63 -0.43 7.62 -5.82
C ASP A 63 -1.91 7.30 -5.63
N LEU A 64 -2.23 6.19 -4.95
CA LEU A 64 -3.58 5.80 -4.54
C LEU A 64 -3.52 5.11 -3.17
N LEU A 65 -4.38 5.54 -2.24
CA LEU A 65 -4.58 4.86 -0.96
C LEU A 65 -5.82 3.97 -1.02
N VAL A 66 -5.68 2.69 -0.67
CA VAL A 66 -6.81 1.74 -0.56
C VAL A 66 -7.04 1.42 0.92
N ILE A 67 -8.21 1.77 1.44
CA ILE A 67 -8.64 1.51 2.82
C ILE A 67 -9.56 0.28 2.83
N ASN A 68 -8.96 -0.91 2.85
CA ASN A 68 -9.69 -2.17 2.74
C ASN A 68 -10.34 -2.61 4.08
N LYS A 69 -11.30 -3.55 3.99
CA LYS A 69 -12.04 -4.18 5.10
C LYS A 69 -12.96 -3.24 5.87
N THR A 70 -13.60 -2.32 5.16
CA THR A 70 -14.57 -1.38 5.72
C THR A 70 -15.78 -2.07 6.35
N ASP A 71 -16.09 -3.30 5.94
CA ASP A 71 -17.10 -4.17 6.54
C ASP A 71 -16.83 -4.46 8.03
N LEU A 72 -15.56 -4.44 8.46
CA LEU A 72 -15.18 -4.66 9.85
C LEU A 72 -15.24 -3.40 10.71
N ALA A 73 -15.48 -2.21 10.13
CA ALA A 73 -15.36 -0.94 10.84
C ALA A 73 -16.22 -0.88 12.10
N SER A 74 -17.49 -1.31 12.01
CA SER A 74 -18.39 -1.35 13.16
C SER A 74 -17.96 -2.36 14.24
N ALA A 75 -17.32 -3.47 13.84
CA ALA A 75 -16.89 -4.51 14.77
C ALA A 75 -15.65 -4.08 15.58
N VAL A 76 -14.83 -3.18 15.04
CA VAL A 76 -13.59 -2.69 15.68
C VAL A 76 -13.73 -1.27 16.22
N GLY A 77 -14.91 -0.65 16.11
CA GLY A 77 -15.15 0.72 16.55
C GLY A 77 -14.43 1.78 15.70
N ALA A 78 -14.15 1.48 14.42
CA ALA A 78 -13.60 2.44 13.49
C ALA A 78 -14.70 3.29 12.84
N ASP A 79 -14.44 4.59 12.71
CA ASP A 79 -15.33 5.54 12.04
C ASP A 79 -14.78 5.88 10.65
N LEU A 80 -15.49 5.45 9.61
CA LEU A 80 -15.09 5.67 8.22
C LEU A 80 -15.06 7.16 7.84
N ALA A 81 -15.91 8.00 8.42
CA ALA A 81 -15.91 9.43 8.15
C ALA A 81 -14.67 10.12 8.73
N VAL A 82 -14.20 9.64 9.89
CA VAL A 82 -12.92 10.09 10.46
C VAL A 82 -11.75 9.65 9.58
N MET A 83 -11.76 8.40 9.11
CA MET A 83 -10.71 7.87 8.23
C MET A 83 -10.64 8.61 6.89
N GLU A 84 -11.79 8.94 6.28
CA GLU A 84 -11.89 9.75 5.06
C GLU A 84 -11.30 11.13 5.26
N ARG A 85 -11.73 11.85 6.32
CA ARG A 85 -11.23 13.19 6.63
C ARG A 85 -9.72 13.19 6.82
N ASP A 86 -9.20 12.22 7.56
CA ASP A 86 -7.78 12.14 7.88
C ASP A 86 -6.97 11.73 6.64
N ALA A 87 -7.48 10.83 5.79
CA ALA A 87 -6.87 10.48 4.51
C ALA A 87 -6.76 11.69 3.58
N LEU A 88 -7.85 12.45 3.41
CA LEU A 88 -7.85 13.68 2.61
C LEU A 88 -6.88 14.72 3.15
N ARG A 89 -6.84 14.91 4.47
CA ARG A 89 -5.95 15.88 5.12
C ARG A 89 -4.47 15.51 4.93
N MET A 90 -4.10 14.25 5.19
CA MET A 90 -2.71 13.83 5.11
C MET A 90 -2.20 13.72 3.68
N ARG A 91 -3.10 13.53 2.71
CA ARG A 91 -2.77 13.38 1.28
C ARG A 91 -2.91 14.68 0.49
N ASP A 92 -3.19 15.80 1.14
CA ASP A 92 -3.46 17.09 0.47
C ASP A 92 -4.53 16.96 -0.64
N GLY A 93 -5.61 16.22 -0.35
CA GLY A 93 -6.67 15.92 -1.30
C GLY A 93 -6.35 14.81 -2.33
N GLY A 94 -5.21 14.13 -2.20
CA GLY A 94 -4.82 13.02 -3.06
C GLY A 94 -5.81 11.83 -3.04
N PRO A 95 -5.89 11.05 -4.14
CA PRO A 95 -6.97 10.10 -4.35
C PRO A 95 -6.88 8.91 -3.38
N PHE A 96 -8.04 8.45 -2.91
CA PHE A 96 -8.16 7.24 -2.09
C PHE A 96 -9.48 6.51 -2.39
N VAL A 97 -9.59 5.26 -1.96
CA VAL A 97 -10.79 4.43 -2.11
C VAL A 97 -10.99 3.55 -0.86
N PHE A 98 -12.25 3.29 -0.53
CA PHE A 98 -12.69 2.34 0.51
C PHE A 98 -12.97 0.95 -0.07
#